data_AF-A0A2V5XRE6-F1
#
_entry.id   AF-A0A2V5XRE6-F1
#
_cell.length_a   1.000
_cell.length_b   1.000
_cell.length_c   1.000
_cell.angle_alpha   90.00
_cell.angle_beta   90.00
_cell.angle_gamma   90.00
#
_symmetry.space_group_name_H-M   'P 1'
#
loop_
_entity.id
_entity.type
_entity.pdbx_description
1 polymer ?
#
loop_
_entity_poly.entity_id
_entity_poly.type
_entity_poly.pdbx_seq_one_letter_code
_entity_poly.pdbx_strand_id
1 'polypeptide(L)'
;MNLRALQFFFFAAIALFLSVTILRGALSSGTTYSLSFVDIDGNKLSTADGHVTVLVLATTADWEKARAVGDRVPDYCLGNPDYRMITIIRFIRRHIAIGRRIATAFVRHRVNEEAKRLQTRYDAKKIARDARTDIFTVTDFDGSASSQLGEPGGATDFCVFVFGRNGELLAQWHGVPSAKQLAAVVK
;
A
#
# COMPACT_ATOMS: atom_id res chain seq x y z
N MET A 1 -0.61 -43.42 48.66
CA MET A 1 -0.08 -43.56 47.28
C MET A 1 -0.48 -42.29 46.53
N ASN A 2 0.52 -41.43 46.26
CA ASN A 2 0.35 -40.14 45.58
C ASN A 2 0.12 -40.36 44.09
N LEU A 3 -0.83 -39.62 43.50
CA LEU A 3 -0.77 -39.14 42.12
C LEU A 3 -1.54 -37.82 42.04
N ARG A 4 -0.78 -36.73 42.18
CA ARG A 4 -1.15 -35.37 41.77
C ARG A 4 -1.06 -35.28 40.23
N ALA A 5 -1.65 -34.20 39.69
CA ALA A 5 -1.65 -33.75 38.28
C ALA A 5 -2.79 -34.37 37.45
N LEU A 6 -3.56 -33.64 36.65
CA LEU A 6 -3.30 -32.38 35.98
C LEU A 6 -4.68 -31.75 35.67
N GLN A 7 -5.01 -30.63 36.29
CA GLN A 7 -6.22 -29.87 35.94
C GLN A 7 -5.93 -29.09 34.65
N PHE A 8 -6.47 -29.56 33.52
CA PHE A 8 -6.47 -28.82 32.27
C PHE A 8 -7.46 -27.65 32.39
N PHE A 9 -6.95 -26.46 32.71
CA PHE A 9 -7.70 -25.21 32.55
C PHE A 9 -7.77 -24.88 31.06
N PHE A 10 -8.88 -25.22 30.43
CA PHE A 10 -9.22 -24.86 29.06
C PHE A 10 -9.77 -23.42 29.06
N PHE A 11 -8.89 -22.40 29.05
CA PHE A 11 -9.31 -21.02 28.80
C PHE A 11 -9.51 -20.84 27.29
N ALA A 12 -10.75 -21.02 26.83
CA ALA A 12 -11.16 -20.63 25.50
C ALA A 12 -11.20 -19.08 25.41
N ALA A 13 -10.10 -18.46 25.02
CA ALA A 13 -10.09 -17.06 24.60
C ALA A 13 -10.73 -16.99 23.21
N ILE A 14 -12.06 -16.81 23.17
CA ILE A 14 -12.78 -16.48 21.95
C ILE A 14 -12.43 -15.03 21.61
N ALA A 15 -11.38 -14.84 20.82
CA ALA A 15 -11.14 -13.58 20.14
C ALA A 15 -12.23 -13.41 19.08
N LEU A 16 -13.26 -12.63 19.40
CA LEU A 16 -14.23 -12.09 18.45
C LEU A 16 -13.48 -11.18 17.47
N PHE A 17 -12.89 -11.76 16.42
CA PHE A 17 -12.58 -11.03 15.22
C PHE A 17 -13.91 -10.68 14.55
N LEU A 18 -14.45 -9.52 14.91
CA LEU A 18 -15.55 -8.91 14.16
C LEU A 18 -15.01 -8.62 12.77
N SER A 19 -15.23 -9.55 11.84
CA SER A 19 -15.24 -9.28 10.42
C SER A 19 -16.38 -8.30 10.18
N VAL A 20 -16.11 -7.00 10.32
CA VAL A 20 -16.98 -5.97 9.79
C VAL A 20 -16.98 -6.19 8.28
N THR A 21 -17.98 -6.91 7.79
CA THR A 21 -18.36 -6.85 6.38
C THR A 21 -18.85 -5.43 6.11
N ILE A 22 -17.90 -4.56 5.81
CA ILE A 22 -18.19 -3.22 5.28
C ILE A 22 -18.94 -3.46 3.97
N LEU A 23 -20.21 -3.05 3.95
CA LEU A 23 -21.00 -2.89 2.73
C LEU A 23 -20.17 -1.97 1.81
N ARG A 24 -19.56 -2.55 0.77
CA ARG A 24 -18.50 -1.90 -0.03
C ARG A 24 -19.08 -0.81 -0.92
N GLY A 25 -19.15 0.41 -0.39
CA GLY A 25 -19.29 1.63 -1.18
C GLY A 25 -17.92 2.17 -1.59
N ALA A 26 -17.89 3.00 -2.64
CA ALA A 26 -16.69 3.77 -2.99
C ALA A 26 -16.24 4.60 -1.77
N LEU A 27 -14.92 4.72 -1.58
CA LEU A 27 -14.40 5.56 -0.50
C LEU A 27 -14.85 7.01 -0.71
N SER A 28 -15.12 7.69 0.40
CA SER A 28 -15.60 9.07 0.42
C SER A 28 -14.52 9.98 1.02
N SER A 29 -14.18 11.06 0.32
CA SER A 29 -13.26 12.07 0.84
C SER A 29 -13.76 12.65 2.16
N GLY A 30 -12.84 12.98 3.07
CA GLY A 30 -13.14 13.47 4.42
C GLY A 30 -13.48 12.36 5.44
N THR A 31 -13.56 11.10 5.02
CA THR A 31 -13.79 9.97 5.92
C THR A 31 -12.47 9.30 6.32
N THR A 32 -12.35 8.90 7.58
CA THR A 32 -11.19 8.19 8.10
C THR A 32 -11.28 6.69 7.86
N TYR A 33 -10.23 6.13 7.26
CA TYR A 33 -10.07 4.71 6.98
C TYR A 33 -8.74 4.21 7.54
N SER A 34 -8.79 3.14 8.34
CA SER A 34 -7.61 2.41 8.79
C SER A 34 -7.41 1.18 7.90
N LEU A 35 -6.82 1.39 6.73
CA LEU A 35 -6.51 0.31 5.79
C LEU A 35 -5.18 -0.33 6.17
N SER A 36 -5.02 -1.63 5.92
CA SER A 36 -3.80 -2.35 6.30
C SER A 36 -3.33 -3.28 5.20
N PHE A 37 -2.02 -3.29 4.98
CA PHE A 37 -1.38 -4.05 3.91
C PHE A 37 -0.09 -4.70 4.41
N VAL A 38 0.36 -5.72 3.67
CA VAL A 38 1.70 -6.29 3.81
C VAL A 38 2.38 -6.19 2.45
N ASP A 39 3.56 -5.57 2.42
CA ASP A 39 4.31 -5.38 1.17
C ASP A 39 5.11 -6.64 0.77
N ILE A 40 5.76 -6.58 -0.40
CA ILE A 40 6.58 -7.67 -0.94
C ILE A 40 7.82 -8.02 -0.13
N ASP A 41 8.20 -7.17 0.84
CA ASP A 41 9.32 -7.37 1.74
C ASP A 41 8.85 -7.79 3.16
N GLY A 42 7.54 -7.86 3.39
CA GLY A 42 6.93 -8.28 4.64
C GLY A 42 6.63 -7.15 5.61
N ASN A 43 6.81 -5.89 5.22
CA ASN A 43 6.50 -4.74 6.06
C ASN A 43 4.98 -4.60 6.20
N LYS A 44 4.52 -4.38 7.43
CA LYS A 44 3.12 -4.02 7.71
C LYS A 44 2.94 -2.53 7.50
N LEU A 45 1.96 -2.17 6.67
CA LEU A 45 1.66 -0.79 6.30
C LEU A 45 0.24 -0.46 6.70
N SER A 46 0.02 0.78 7.11
CA SER A 46 -1.30 1.34 7.36
C SER A 46 -1.43 2.73 6.73
N THR A 47 -2.66 3.13 6.44
CA THR A 47 -3.00 4.52 6.06
C THR A 47 -3.17 5.43 7.29
N ALA A 48 -3.28 4.85 8.48
CA ALA A 48 -3.59 5.56 9.73
C ALA A 48 -2.46 5.43 10.78
N ASP A 49 -1.21 5.27 10.35
CA ASP A 49 -0.04 5.10 11.21
C ASP A 49 0.88 6.34 11.26
N GLY A 50 0.32 7.53 11.05
CA GLY A 50 1.02 8.81 11.23
C GLY A 50 1.62 9.41 9.97
N HIS A 51 1.54 8.71 8.82
CA HIS A 51 2.11 9.17 7.54
C HIS A 51 1.03 9.80 6.65
N VAL A 52 1.38 10.88 5.96
CA VAL A 52 0.63 11.27 4.76
C VAL A 52 0.95 10.26 3.67
N THR A 53 -0.06 9.52 3.22
CA THR A 53 0.14 8.35 2.35
C THR A 53 -0.43 8.60 0.96
N VAL A 54 0.42 8.61 -0.06
CA VAL A 54 0.01 8.50 -1.47
C VAL A 54 -0.11 7.02 -1.82
N LEU A 55 -1.33 6.54 -2.00
CA LEU A 55 -1.59 5.14 -2.37
C LEU A 55 -1.95 5.07 -3.86
N VAL A 56 -1.21 4.26 -4.60
CA VAL A 56 -1.47 3.99 -6.02
C VAL A 56 -2.01 2.58 -6.18
N LEU A 57 -3.13 2.45 -6.86
CA LEU A 57 -3.70 1.18 -7.28
C LEU A 57 -3.47 0.99 -8.78
N ALA A 58 -2.75 -0.06 -9.14
CA ALA A 58 -2.24 -0.28 -10.49
C ALA A 58 -2.28 -1.76 -10.89
N THR A 59 -2.15 -2.04 -12.19
CA THR A 59 -1.83 -3.37 -12.72
C THR A 59 -0.38 -3.41 -13.20
N THR A 60 0.17 -4.60 -13.48
CA THR A 60 1.53 -4.76 -14.06
C THR A 60 1.80 -3.97 -15.34
N ALA A 61 0.76 -3.52 -16.04
CA ALA A 61 0.88 -2.70 -17.25
C ALA A 61 1.02 -1.19 -16.94
N ASP A 62 0.69 -0.74 -15.73
CA ASP A 62 0.62 0.69 -15.38
C ASP A 62 1.91 1.24 -14.74
N TRP A 63 3.06 0.58 -14.96
CA TRP A 63 4.32 0.94 -14.28
C TRP A 63 4.73 2.38 -14.57
N GLU A 64 4.61 2.81 -15.81
CA GLU A 64 4.92 4.18 -16.21
C GLU A 64 3.97 5.21 -15.56
N LYS A 65 2.71 4.82 -15.33
CA LYS A 65 1.74 5.68 -14.62
C LYS A 65 2.08 5.79 -13.13
N ALA A 66 2.39 4.67 -12.47
CA ALA A 66 2.82 4.65 -11.07
C ALA A 66 4.12 5.46 -10.89
N ARG A 67 5.08 5.30 -11.81
CA ARG A 67 6.30 6.12 -11.87
C ARG A 67 5.97 7.60 -12.00
N ALA A 68 5.09 7.96 -12.91
CA ALA A 68 4.68 9.34 -13.11
C ALA A 68 4.03 9.95 -11.85
N VAL A 69 3.30 9.18 -11.04
CA VAL A 69 2.83 9.66 -9.74
C VAL A 69 4.02 9.99 -8.83
N GLY A 70 4.96 9.05 -8.65
CA GLY A 70 6.15 9.27 -7.80
C GLY A 70 7.03 10.45 -8.26
N ASP A 71 7.14 10.67 -9.57
CA ASP A 71 7.87 11.81 -10.13
C ASP A 71 7.15 13.15 -9.88
N ARG A 72 5.81 13.14 -9.79
CA ARG A 72 4.99 14.32 -9.54
C ARG A 72 4.77 14.64 -8.07
N VAL A 73 5.11 13.72 -7.16
CA VAL A 73 5.13 13.99 -5.72
C VAL A 73 6.15 15.10 -5.44
N PRO A 74 5.81 16.12 -4.63
CA PRO A 74 6.72 17.20 -4.28
C PRO A 74 8.03 16.72 -3.66
N ASP A 75 9.09 17.48 -3.92
CA ASP A 75 10.44 17.12 -3.48
C ASP A 75 10.60 17.06 -1.95
N TYR A 76 9.80 17.83 -1.20
CA TYR A 76 9.85 17.83 0.27
C TYR A 76 9.31 16.53 0.90
N CYS A 77 8.61 15.69 0.12
CA CYS A 77 8.17 14.37 0.55
C CYS A 77 9.28 13.32 0.43
N LEU A 78 10.30 13.56 -0.41
CA LEU A 78 11.33 12.55 -0.70
C LEU A 78 12.24 12.34 0.52
N GLY A 79 12.44 11.09 0.92
CA GLY A 79 13.24 10.72 2.09
C GLY A 79 12.69 11.26 3.42
N ASN A 80 11.51 11.87 3.43
CA ASN A 80 10.89 12.45 4.61
C ASN A 80 10.00 11.38 5.27
N PRO A 81 10.27 10.99 6.52
CA PRO A 81 9.53 9.93 7.19
C PRO A 81 8.07 10.25 7.46
N ASP A 82 7.64 11.52 7.34
CA ASP A 82 6.22 11.90 7.46
C ASP A 82 5.39 11.50 6.23
N TYR A 83 6.03 11.14 5.12
CA TYR A 83 5.37 10.81 3.86
C TYR A 83 5.66 9.38 3.44
N ARG A 84 4.66 8.74 2.84
CA ARG A 84 4.78 7.39 2.33
C ARG A 84 4.09 7.27 0.98
N MET A 85 4.71 6.55 0.05
CA MET A 85 4.04 6.10 -1.16
C MET A 85 3.87 4.59 -1.12
N ILE A 86 2.64 4.11 -1.24
CA ILE A 86 2.30 2.68 -1.31
C ILE A 86 1.78 2.39 -2.71
N THR A 87 2.35 1.39 -3.39
CA THR A 87 1.86 0.94 -4.70
C THR A 87 1.25 -0.45 -4.56
N ILE A 88 -0.05 -0.59 -4.80
CA ILE A 88 -0.76 -1.87 -4.83
C ILE A 88 -0.85 -2.35 -6.27
N ILE A 89 -0.30 -3.55 -6.52
CA ILE A 89 -0.31 -4.21 -7.81
C ILE A 89 -1.39 -5.29 -7.81
N ARG A 90 -2.47 -5.03 -8.54
CA ARG A 90 -3.53 -6.02 -8.77
C ARG A 90 -3.10 -7.02 -9.84
N PHE A 91 -3.27 -8.29 -9.53
CA PHE A 91 -3.18 -9.37 -10.49
C PHE A 91 -4.59 -9.83 -10.86
N ILE A 92 -4.96 -9.63 -12.13
CA ILE A 92 -6.31 -9.94 -12.66
C ILE A 92 -6.53 -11.45 -12.77
N ARG A 93 -5.45 -12.24 -12.87
CA ARG A 93 -5.52 -13.69 -12.99
C ARG A 93 -5.21 -14.38 -11.66
N ARG A 94 -6.00 -15.40 -11.35
CA ARG A 94 -5.75 -16.24 -10.18
C ARG A 94 -4.47 -17.03 -10.39
N HIS A 95 -3.43 -16.70 -9.63
CA HIS A 95 -2.17 -17.43 -9.64
C HIS A 95 -2.14 -18.49 -8.53
N ILE A 96 -1.73 -19.72 -8.87
CA ILE A 96 -1.33 -20.73 -7.89
C ILE A 96 -0.06 -20.28 -7.14
N ALA A 97 0.26 -20.89 -6.00
CA ALA A 97 1.35 -20.45 -5.13
C ALA A 97 2.70 -20.26 -5.85
N ILE A 98 3.07 -21.17 -6.75
CA ILE A 98 4.30 -21.07 -7.56
C ILE A 98 4.25 -19.84 -8.49
N GLY A 99 3.11 -19.64 -9.16
CA GLY A 99 2.90 -18.47 -10.01
C GLY A 99 2.99 -17.15 -9.24
N ARG A 100 2.45 -17.10 -8.02
CA ARG A 100 2.56 -15.92 -7.13
C ARG A 100 4.03 -15.60 -6.83
N ARG A 101 4.85 -16.60 -6.51
CA ARG A 101 6.30 -16.40 -6.24
C ARG A 101 7.04 -15.81 -7.43
N ILE A 102 6.80 -16.34 -8.63
CA ILE A 102 7.42 -15.85 -9.88
C ILE A 102 7.00 -14.40 -10.15
N ALA A 103 5.70 -14.12 -10.06
CA ALA A 103 5.15 -12.78 -10.26
C ALA A 103 5.71 -11.77 -9.24
N THR A 104 5.77 -12.13 -7.96
CA THR A 104 6.38 -11.29 -6.92
C THR A 104 7.87 -11.05 -7.17
N ALA A 105 8.62 -12.06 -7.64
CA ALA A 105 10.03 -11.88 -7.99
C ALA A 105 10.20 -10.88 -9.15
N PHE A 106 9.34 -10.94 -10.16
CA PHE A 106 9.32 -9.98 -11.26
C PHE A 106 8.99 -8.55 -10.76
N VAL A 107 7.97 -8.41 -9.91
CA VAL A 107 7.63 -7.11 -9.28
C VAL A 107 8.81 -6.57 -8.47
N ARG A 108 9.45 -7.42 -7.65
CA ARG A 108 10.63 -7.04 -6.86
C ARG A 108 11.78 -6.56 -7.73
N HIS A 109 12.05 -7.24 -8.84
CA HIS A 109 13.08 -6.80 -9.80
C HIS A 109 12.77 -5.39 -10.34
N ARG A 110 11.51 -5.12 -10.73
CA ARG A 110 11.09 -3.80 -11.20
C ARG A 110 11.18 -2.72 -10.11
N VAL A 111 10.80 -3.05 -8.88
CA VAL A 111 10.95 -2.16 -7.72
C VAL A 111 12.42 -1.79 -7.50
N ASN A 112 13.34 -2.75 -7.65
CA ASN A 112 14.77 -2.48 -7.51
C ASN A 112 15.32 -1.57 -8.62
N GLU A 113 14.81 -1.69 -9.85
CA GLU A 113 15.16 -0.76 -10.94
C GLU A 113 14.61 0.66 -10.68
N GLU A 114 13.38 0.79 -10.18
CA GLU A 114 12.85 2.08 -9.75
C GLU A 114 13.63 2.67 -8.57
N ALA A 115 14.07 1.84 -7.64
CA ALA A 115 14.89 2.28 -6.51
C ALA A 115 16.22 2.89 -6.98
N LYS A 116 16.90 2.27 -7.95
CA LYS A 116 18.12 2.85 -8.55
C LYS A 116 17.85 4.21 -9.17
N ARG A 117 16.74 4.34 -9.92
CA ARG A 117 16.34 5.61 -10.54
C ARG A 117 16.02 6.68 -9.49
N LEU A 118 15.29 6.30 -8.45
CA LEU A 118 14.95 7.19 -7.33
C LEU A 118 16.19 7.59 -6.55
N GLN A 119 17.16 6.69 -6.38
CA GLN A 119 18.45 6.97 -5.74
C GLN A 119 19.18 8.10 -6.47
N THR A 120 19.22 8.10 -7.81
CA THR A 120 19.79 9.21 -8.57
C THR A 120 19.14 10.56 -8.23
N ARG A 121 17.82 10.58 -8.01
CA ARG A 121 17.08 11.80 -7.58
C ARG A 121 17.41 12.17 -6.14
N TYR A 122 17.61 11.19 -5.25
CA TYR A 122 18.01 11.40 -3.86
C TYR A 122 19.42 11.99 -3.79
N ASP A 123 20.37 11.42 -4.53
CA ASP A 123 21.76 11.87 -4.60
C ASP A 123 21.85 13.30 -5.12
N ALA A 124 21.11 13.62 -6.19
CA ALA A 124 21.02 14.99 -6.73
C ALA A 124 20.49 16.01 -5.72
N LYS A 125 19.67 15.56 -4.76
CA LYS A 125 19.12 16.36 -3.67
C LYS A 125 19.89 16.25 -2.36
N LYS A 126 21.01 15.50 -2.35
CA LYS A 126 21.83 15.24 -1.17
C LYS A 126 21.06 14.58 -0.02
N ILE A 127 20.09 13.73 -0.35
CA ILE A 127 19.36 12.91 0.61
C ILE A 127 20.20 11.67 0.92
N ALA A 128 20.85 11.63 2.08
CA ALA A 128 21.71 10.53 2.51
C ALA A 128 20.90 9.35 3.06
N ARG A 129 20.06 8.74 2.22
CA ARG A 129 19.18 7.61 2.55
C ARG A 129 19.06 6.67 1.34
N ASP A 130 18.93 5.38 1.60
CA ASP A 130 18.64 4.39 0.56
C ASP A 130 17.18 4.53 0.09
N ALA A 131 17.01 4.96 -1.16
CA ALA A 131 15.71 5.14 -1.79
C ALA A 131 14.86 3.86 -1.81
N ARG A 132 15.49 2.66 -1.81
CA ARG A 132 14.75 1.39 -1.78
C ARG A 132 13.92 1.22 -0.50
N THR A 133 14.36 1.83 0.60
CA THR A 133 13.67 1.77 1.90
C THR A 133 12.41 2.63 1.94
N ASP A 134 12.20 3.50 0.95
CA ASP A 134 11.03 4.37 0.83
C ASP A 134 10.05 3.93 -0.27
N ILE A 135 10.31 2.77 -0.90
CA ILE A 135 9.41 2.16 -1.90
C ILE A 135 8.66 0.99 -1.28
N PHE A 136 7.35 1.17 -1.11
CA PHE A 136 6.45 0.16 -0.55
C PHE A 136 5.53 -0.38 -1.64
N THR A 137 5.60 -1.69 -1.92
CA THR A 137 4.81 -2.32 -2.98
C THR A 137 4.07 -3.54 -2.46
N VAL A 138 2.76 -3.58 -2.65
CA VAL A 138 1.86 -4.67 -2.22
C VAL A 138 1.45 -5.46 -3.46
N THR A 139 1.57 -6.78 -3.44
CA THR A 139 1.04 -7.63 -4.53
C THR A 139 -0.32 -8.19 -4.14
N ASP A 140 -1.36 -7.76 -4.84
CA ASP A 140 -2.75 -8.13 -4.60
C ASP A 140 -3.21 -9.22 -5.57
N PHE A 141 -3.04 -10.48 -5.16
CA PHE A 141 -3.36 -11.66 -5.96
C PHE A 141 -4.80 -12.17 -5.83
N ASP A 142 -5.49 -11.76 -4.76
CA ASP A 142 -6.85 -12.23 -4.43
C ASP A 142 -7.86 -11.09 -4.29
N GLY A 143 -7.44 -9.85 -4.50
CA GLY A 143 -8.30 -8.68 -4.41
C GLY A 143 -8.49 -8.19 -2.98
N SER A 144 -7.85 -8.80 -1.98
CA SER A 144 -8.03 -8.41 -0.57
C SER A 144 -7.54 -6.99 -0.31
N ALA A 145 -6.42 -6.58 -0.91
CA ALA A 145 -5.89 -5.24 -0.72
C ALA A 145 -6.72 -4.18 -1.48
N SER A 146 -7.02 -4.42 -2.76
CA SER A 146 -7.80 -3.49 -3.58
C SER A 146 -9.25 -3.34 -3.12
N SER A 147 -9.85 -4.40 -2.58
CA SER A 147 -11.23 -4.34 -2.11
C SER A 147 -11.43 -3.46 -0.87
N GLN A 148 -10.37 -3.20 -0.11
CA GLN A 148 -10.39 -2.22 0.99
C GLN A 148 -10.59 -0.79 0.47
N LEU A 149 -10.32 -0.54 -0.82
CA LEU A 149 -10.43 0.78 -1.46
C LEU A 149 -11.81 1.04 -2.07
N GLY A 150 -12.79 0.17 -1.83
CA GLY A 150 -14.14 0.31 -2.41
C GLY A 150 -14.20 0.04 -3.92
N GLU A 151 -13.11 -0.42 -4.52
CA GLU A 151 -13.05 -0.76 -5.95
C GLU A 151 -13.83 -2.06 -6.24
N PRO A 152 -14.67 -2.08 -7.29
CA PRO A 152 -15.38 -3.29 -7.69
C PRO A 152 -14.42 -4.44 -7.99
N GLY A 153 -14.81 -5.66 -7.64
CA GLY A 153 -14.06 -6.85 -7.99
C GLY A 153 -13.87 -6.94 -9.51
N GLY A 154 -12.62 -6.97 -9.97
CA GLY A 154 -12.27 -7.03 -11.39
C GLY A 154 -12.05 -5.67 -12.07
N ALA A 155 -12.20 -4.54 -11.37
CA ALA A 155 -11.79 -3.24 -11.88
C ALA A 155 -10.27 -3.25 -12.19
N THR A 156 -9.90 -2.64 -13.31
CA THR A 156 -8.50 -2.51 -13.77
C THR A 156 -8.03 -1.07 -13.79
N ASP A 157 -8.87 -0.15 -13.32
CA ASP A 157 -8.61 1.29 -13.42
C ASP A 157 -7.45 1.71 -12.53
N PHE A 158 -6.56 2.51 -13.10
CA PHE A 158 -5.47 3.11 -12.34
C PHE A 158 -6.06 4.18 -11.41
N CYS A 159 -5.93 4.00 -10.10
CA CYS A 159 -6.46 4.94 -9.11
C CYS A 159 -5.34 5.46 -8.21
N VAL A 160 -5.45 6.72 -7.80
CA VAL A 160 -4.55 7.35 -6.82
C VAL A 160 -5.38 7.89 -5.69
N PHE A 161 -4.98 7.58 -4.46
CA PHE A 161 -5.60 8.03 -3.23
C PHE A 161 -4.56 8.77 -2.40
N VAL A 162 -4.97 9.80 -1.68
CA VAL A 162 -4.12 10.49 -0.70
C VAL A 162 -4.80 10.44 0.64
N PHE A 163 -4.14 9.81 1.61
CA PHE A 163 -4.60 9.72 2.98
C PHE A 163 -3.78 10.68 3.87
N GLY A 164 -4.46 11.36 4.79
CA GLY A 164 -3.83 12.13 5.86
C GLY A 164 -3.26 11.23 6.95
N ARG A 165 -2.54 11.81 7.90
CA ARG A 165 -1.80 11.09 8.96
C ARG A 165 -2.66 10.15 9.82
N ASN A 166 -3.95 10.45 9.95
CA ASN A 166 -4.92 9.68 10.72
C ASN A 166 -5.71 8.67 9.86
N GLY A 167 -5.43 8.57 8.56
CA GLY A 167 -6.19 7.75 7.61
C GLY A 167 -7.38 8.44 6.97
N GLU A 168 -7.58 9.75 7.16
CA GLU A 168 -8.58 10.52 6.41
C GLU A 168 -8.28 10.49 4.91
N LEU A 169 -9.24 10.07 4.08
CA LEU A 169 -9.10 10.18 2.63
C LEU A 169 -9.23 11.65 2.21
N LEU A 170 -8.13 12.28 1.82
CA LEU A 170 -8.10 13.69 1.44
C LEU A 170 -8.50 13.89 -0.03
N ALA A 171 -8.08 12.98 -0.91
CA ALA A 171 -8.41 13.03 -2.33
C ALA A 171 -8.29 11.67 -3.02
N GLN A 172 -9.00 11.52 -4.14
CA GLN A 172 -8.90 10.36 -5.02
C GLN A 172 -9.02 10.77 -6.49
N TRP A 173 -8.35 10.03 -7.37
CA TRP A 173 -8.40 10.21 -8.82
C TRP A 173 -8.41 8.87 -9.55
N HIS A 174 -9.18 8.82 -10.65
CA HIS A 174 -9.05 7.80 -11.68
C HIS A 174 -8.07 8.34 -12.73
N GLY A 175 -6.85 7.79 -12.77
CA GLY A 175 -5.75 8.29 -13.60
C GLY A 175 -4.63 8.98 -12.80
N VAL A 176 -3.64 9.49 -13.53
CA VAL A 176 -2.45 10.11 -12.91
C VAL A 176 -2.72 11.59 -12.61
N PRO A 177 -2.81 12.02 -11.34
CA PRO A 177 -2.98 13.43 -11.01
C PRO A 177 -1.76 14.26 -11.45
N SER A 178 -1.98 15.54 -11.72
CA SER A 178 -0.90 16.49 -11.98
C SER A 178 -0.08 16.78 -10.72
N ALA A 179 1.17 17.26 -10.89
CA ALA A 179 1.99 17.69 -9.75
C ALA A 179 1.32 18.77 -8.90
N LYS A 180 0.61 19.71 -9.54
CA LYS A 180 -0.15 20.76 -8.84
C LYS A 180 -1.29 20.18 -7.98
N GLN A 181 -2.00 19.18 -8.48
CA GLN A 181 -3.05 18.49 -7.72
C GLN A 181 -2.47 17.74 -6.53
N LEU A 182 -1.39 16.98 -6.71
CA LEU A 182 -0.72 16.28 -5.61
C LEU A 182 -0.22 17.27 -4.55
N ALA A 183 0.52 18.30 -4.95
CA ALA A 183 1.08 19.31 -4.05
C ALA A 183 0.01 20.08 -3.25
N ALA A 184 -1.22 20.18 -3.76
CA ALA A 184 -2.31 20.84 -3.06
C ALA A 184 -2.82 20.03 -1.86
N VAL A 185 -2.67 18.71 -1.90
CA VAL A 185 -3.28 17.78 -0.94
C VAL A 185 -2.25 17.18 0.03
N VAL A 186 -1.00 16.94 -0.41
CA VAL A 186 0.06 16.31 0.40
C VAL A 186 0.78 17.28 1.35
N LYS A 187 0.05 18.19 1.99
CA LYS A 187 0.62 19.23 2.88
C LYS A 187 0.71 18.81 4.34
#